data_AF-A0A1L9RZH0-F1
#
_entry.id   AF-A0A1L9RZH0-F1
#
_cell.length_a   1.000
_cell.length_b   1.000
_cell.length_c   1.000
_cell.angle_alpha   90.00
_cell.angle_beta   90.00
_cell.angle_gamma   90.00
#
_symmetry.space_group_name_H-M   'P 1'
#
loop_
_entity.id
_entity.type
_entity.pdbx_description
1 polymer ?
#
loop_
_entity_poly.entity_id
_entity_poly.type
_entity_poly.pdbx_seq_one_letter_code
_entity_poly.pdbx_strand_id
1 'polypeptide(L)'
;MPSLDRYKPGFCTMRLRNIETLSSSSKTALLKSIANDISAVFIYISKQSEAGNLSTKHTAPIDNVIRLIKGTEVSQRRMLERRVLRYERQASRLRAERRWIRGEFMKVVKRAEAVSERWREKVGKLSGDLDGTRRDLSLARREYELLKEKAKAEVEVDRGEGKKNGDEACESQAEVAAEDEE
;
A
#
# COMPACT_ATOMS: atom_id res chain seq x y z
N MET A 1 18.65 47.19 -24.98
CA MET A 1 18.59 47.11 -23.51
C MET A 1 19.15 48.41 -22.97
N PRO A 2 18.35 49.28 -22.31
CA PRO A 2 18.91 50.52 -21.76
C PRO A 2 19.84 50.18 -20.59
N SER A 3 21.04 50.75 -20.64
CA SER A 3 22.15 50.56 -19.71
C SER A 3 21.78 50.88 -18.26
N LEU A 4 22.03 49.93 -17.35
CA LEU A 4 21.78 49.99 -15.90
C LEU A 4 22.78 50.86 -15.11
N ASP A 5 23.69 51.58 -15.77
CA ASP A 5 24.83 52.27 -15.16
C ASP A 5 24.52 53.59 -14.42
N ARG A 6 23.32 53.72 -13.83
CA ARG A 6 23.00 54.92 -13.02
C ARG A 6 22.05 54.71 -11.84
N TYR A 7 21.85 53.46 -11.39
CA TYR A 7 21.06 53.21 -10.19
C TYR A 7 21.94 53.13 -8.94
N LYS A 8 22.03 54.23 -8.18
CA LYS A 8 22.46 54.14 -6.78
C LYS A 8 21.32 53.53 -5.97
N PRO A 9 21.51 52.35 -5.34
CA PRO A 9 20.44 51.71 -4.58
C PRO A 9 20.02 52.59 -3.42
N GLY A 10 18.71 52.84 -3.31
CA GLY A 10 18.14 53.57 -2.19
C GLY A 10 18.15 52.76 -0.91
N PHE A 11 17.86 53.42 0.21
CA PHE A 11 17.84 52.80 1.54
C PHE A 11 16.97 51.53 1.62
N CYS A 12 15.77 51.54 1.02
CA CYS A 12 14.90 50.37 0.99
C CYS A 12 15.52 49.19 0.22
N THR A 13 16.22 49.45 -0.89
CA THR A 13 16.93 48.40 -1.66
C THR A 13 18.05 47.78 -0.83
N MET A 14 18.78 48.59 -0.07
CA MET A 14 19.85 48.12 0.82
C MET A 14 19.31 47.21 1.93
N ARG A 15 18.13 47.54 2.49
CA ARG A 15 17.46 46.69 3.50
C ARG A 15 17.05 45.32 2.96
N LEU A 16 16.83 45.19 1.65
CA LEU A 16 16.45 43.92 1.01
C LEU A 16 17.64 43.01 0.69
N ARG A 17 18.89 43.47 0.84
CA ARG A 17 20.10 42.72 0.44
C ARG A 17 20.22 41.33 1.08
N ASN A 18 19.82 41.21 2.34
CA ASN A 18 19.91 39.97 3.11
C ASN A 18 18.54 39.30 3.29
N ILE A 19 17.58 39.56 2.40
CA ILE A 19 16.21 39.03 2.57
C ILE A 19 16.18 37.51 2.62
N GLU A 20 17.07 36.82 1.90
CA GLU A 20 17.09 35.36 1.82
C GLU A 20 17.39 34.69 3.16
N THR A 21 18.30 35.27 3.95
CA THR A 21 18.77 34.73 5.24
C THR A 21 17.83 35.03 6.40
N LEU A 22 16.80 35.86 6.21
CA LEU A 22 15.84 36.19 7.25
C LEU A 22 14.83 35.05 7.48
N SER A 23 14.38 34.93 8.73
CA SER A 23 13.24 34.06 9.08
C SER A 23 11.95 34.56 8.40
N SER A 24 10.94 33.68 8.29
CA SER A 24 9.66 34.06 7.67
C SER A 24 9.00 35.25 8.38
N SER A 25 9.02 35.28 9.72
CA SER A 25 8.45 36.38 10.49
C SER A 25 9.20 37.69 10.27
N SER A 26 10.53 37.65 10.24
CA SER A 26 11.36 38.83 9.96
C SER A 26 11.20 39.32 8.51
N LYS A 27 11.03 38.41 7.54
CA LYS A 27 10.69 38.76 6.14
C LYS A 27 9.37 39.53 6.10
N THR A 28 8.33 39.02 6.74
CA THR A 28 7.01 39.68 6.77
C THR A 28 7.09 41.04 7.45
N ALA A 29 7.78 41.15 8.59
CA ALA A 29 7.94 42.42 9.30
C ALA A 29 8.72 43.46 8.47
N LEU A 30 9.82 43.05 7.83
CA LEU A 30 10.62 43.92 6.97
C LEU A 30 9.80 44.42 5.78
N LEU A 31 9.11 43.51 5.07
CA LEU A 31 8.28 43.87 3.93
C LEU A 31 7.12 44.78 4.34
N LYS A 32 6.51 44.56 5.50
CA LYS A 32 5.47 45.44 6.04
C LYS A 32 5.99 46.85 6.33
N SER A 33 7.19 46.96 6.91
CA SER A 33 7.82 48.27 7.13
C SER A 33 8.11 48.99 5.80
N ILE A 34 8.68 48.29 4.82
CA ILE A 34 8.95 48.87 3.49
C ILE A 34 7.64 49.27 2.80
N ALA A 35 6.58 48.46 2.90
CA ALA A 35 5.28 48.77 2.34
C ALA A 35 4.68 50.04 2.96
N ASN A 36 4.79 50.20 4.29
CA ASN A 36 4.36 51.41 4.98
C ASN A 36 5.13 52.65 4.49
N ASP A 37 6.46 52.55 4.36
CA ASP A 37 7.30 53.64 3.85
C ASP A 37 6.88 54.03 2.43
N ILE A 38 6.66 53.04 1.56
CA ILE A 38 6.18 53.25 0.19
C ILE A 38 4.81 53.93 0.21
N SER A 39 3.85 53.43 0.99
CA SER A 39 2.52 54.03 1.11
C SER A 39 2.58 55.50 1.57
N ALA A 40 3.40 55.79 2.58
CA ALA A 40 3.59 57.16 3.05
C ALA A 40 4.16 58.08 1.97
N VAL A 41 5.13 57.59 1.18
CA VAL A 41 5.69 58.31 0.03
C VAL A 41 4.60 58.62 -1.01
N PHE A 42 3.78 57.63 -1.39
CA PHE A 42 2.68 57.85 -2.33
C PHE A 42 1.65 58.87 -1.81
N ILE A 43 1.31 58.81 -0.53
CA ILE A 43 0.40 59.78 0.11
C ILE A 43 1.00 61.19 0.04
N TYR A 44 2.28 61.35 0.35
CA TYR A 44 2.93 62.65 0.33
C TYR A 44 3.02 63.21 -1.10
N ILE A 45 3.35 62.36 -2.08
CA ILE A 45 3.36 62.74 -3.50
C ILE A 45 1.97 63.18 -3.96
N SER A 46 0.91 62.47 -3.56
CA SER A 46 -0.48 62.88 -3.88
C SER A 46 -0.78 64.28 -3.35
N LYS A 47 -0.46 64.53 -2.07
CA LYS A 47 -0.65 65.86 -1.45
C LYS A 47 0.13 66.97 -2.17
N GLN A 48 1.37 66.70 -2.55
CA GLN A 48 2.20 67.67 -3.28
C GLN A 48 1.73 67.89 -4.73
N SER A 49 1.15 66.86 -5.35
CA SER A 49 0.52 66.99 -6.67
C SER A 49 -0.76 67.82 -6.59
N GLU A 50 -1.60 67.61 -5.58
CA GLU A 50 -2.82 68.39 -5.32
C GLU A 50 -2.50 69.86 -5.03
N ALA A 51 -1.40 70.12 -4.32
CA ALA A 51 -0.89 71.46 -4.06
C ALA A 51 -0.26 72.14 -5.31
N GLY A 52 -0.18 71.46 -6.45
CA GLY A 52 0.42 71.99 -7.67
C GLY A 52 1.96 72.02 -7.69
N ASN A 53 2.61 71.49 -6.65
CA ASN A 53 4.08 71.45 -6.54
C ASN A 53 4.70 70.34 -7.41
N LEU A 54 3.91 69.34 -7.80
CA LEU A 54 4.33 68.27 -8.71
C LEU A 54 3.52 68.28 -10.00
N SER A 55 4.22 68.21 -11.13
CA SER A 55 3.62 68.01 -12.45
C SER A 55 3.61 66.54 -12.84
N THR A 56 2.83 66.20 -13.87
CA THR A 56 2.77 64.84 -14.45
C THR A 56 4.13 64.32 -14.92
N LYS A 57 5.06 65.20 -15.29
CA LYS A 57 6.44 64.82 -15.64
C LYS A 57 7.21 64.27 -14.44
N HIS A 58 6.89 64.73 -13.23
CA HIS A 58 7.56 64.28 -11.99
C HIS A 58 7.00 62.95 -11.49
N THR A 59 5.73 62.65 -11.76
CA THR A 59 5.08 61.39 -11.36
C THR A 59 5.21 60.27 -12.39
N ALA A 60 5.56 60.55 -13.65
CA ALA A 60 5.72 59.54 -14.70
C ALA A 60 6.61 58.31 -14.34
N PRO A 61 7.72 58.44 -13.59
CA PRO A 61 8.50 57.27 -13.16
C PRO A 61 7.72 56.32 -12.24
N ILE A 62 6.76 56.84 -11.48
CA ILE A 62 5.92 56.07 -10.56
C ILE A 62 4.98 55.15 -11.34
N ASP A 63 4.43 55.63 -12.45
CA ASP A 63 3.59 54.81 -13.33
C ASP A 63 4.35 53.62 -13.90
N ASN A 64 5.66 53.78 -14.18
CA ASN A 64 6.51 52.68 -14.61
C ASN A 64 6.70 51.63 -13.51
N VAL A 65 6.87 52.05 -12.25
CA VAL A 65 6.96 51.15 -11.09
C VAL A 65 5.65 50.37 -10.91
N ILE A 66 4.51 51.06 -10.98
CA ILE A 66 3.19 50.42 -10.88
C ILE A 66 3.01 49.38 -12.00
N ARG A 67 3.41 49.72 -13.24
CA ARG A 67 3.32 48.80 -14.38
C ARG A 67 4.20 47.56 -14.20
N LEU A 68 5.42 47.75 -13.67
CA LEU A 68 6.33 46.65 -13.36
C LEU A 68 5.71 45.70 -12.33
N ILE A 69 5.17 46.24 -11.23
CA ILE A 69 4.52 45.44 -10.17
C ILE A 69 3.35 44.65 -10.76
N LYS A 70 2.43 45.30 -11.47
CA LYS A 70 1.30 44.63 -12.13
C LYS A 70 1.75 43.55 -13.12
N GLY A 71 2.81 43.80 -13.89
CA GLY A 71 3.38 42.82 -14.81
C GLY A 71 3.92 41.57 -14.10
N THR A 72 4.61 41.75 -12.97
CA THR A 72 5.12 40.63 -12.17
C THR A 72 4.01 39.79 -11.54
N GLU A 73 2.97 40.43 -11.01
CA GLU A 73 1.80 39.74 -10.44
C GLU A 73 1.10 38.87 -11.49
N VAL A 74 0.83 39.44 -12.68
CA VAL A 74 0.20 38.71 -13.79
C VAL A 74 1.07 37.52 -14.23
N SER A 75 2.39 37.69 -14.29
CA SER A 75 3.33 36.62 -14.62
C SER A 75 3.32 35.48 -13.59
N GLN A 76 3.35 35.83 -12.31
CA GLN A 76 3.29 34.85 -11.22
C GLN A 76 1.96 34.10 -11.21
N ARG A 77 0.84 34.81 -11.38
CA ARG A 77 -0.49 34.19 -11.50
C ARG A 77 -0.56 33.21 -12.67
N ARG A 78 -0.12 33.61 -13.87
CA ARG A 78 -0.05 32.71 -15.04
C ARG A 78 0.88 31.53 -14.83
N MET A 79 1.96 31.68 -14.07
CA MET A 79 2.84 30.56 -13.72
C MET A 79 2.13 29.56 -12.81
N LEU A 80 1.42 30.05 -11.80
CA LEU A 80 0.65 29.23 -10.87
C LEU A 80 -0.52 28.51 -11.57
N GLU A 81 -1.29 29.20 -12.39
CA GLU A 81 -2.37 28.61 -13.20
C GLU A 81 -1.84 27.46 -14.08
N ARG A 82 -0.69 27.66 -14.74
CA ARG A 82 -0.03 26.59 -15.50
C ARG A 82 0.42 25.41 -14.64
N ARG A 83 0.88 25.66 -13.41
CA ARG A 83 1.24 24.59 -12.47
C ARG A 83 0.01 23.79 -12.04
N VAL A 84 -1.08 24.47 -11.68
CA VAL A 84 -2.35 23.83 -11.30
C VAL A 84 -2.85 22.94 -12.44
N LEU A 85 -2.93 23.45 -13.67
CA LEU A 85 -3.34 22.68 -14.84
C LEU A 85 -2.49 21.42 -15.06
N ARG A 86 -1.17 21.49 -14.83
CA ARG A 86 -0.29 20.32 -14.91
C ARG A 86 -0.64 19.27 -13.86
N TYR A 87 -0.85 19.69 -12.62
CA TYR A 87 -1.21 18.78 -11.53
C TYR A 87 -2.58 18.15 -11.74
N GLU A 88 -3.56 18.90 -12.26
CA GLU A 88 -4.89 18.37 -12.58
C GLU A 88 -4.82 17.29 -13.66
N ARG A 89 -4.03 17.52 -14.72
CA ARG A 89 -3.79 16.52 -15.78
C ARG A 89 -3.11 15.28 -15.21
N GLN A 90 -2.08 15.45 -14.38
CA GLN A 90 -1.38 14.34 -13.74
C GLN A 90 -2.32 13.54 -12.83
N ALA A 91 -3.11 14.22 -12.00
CA ALA A 91 -4.10 13.59 -11.13
C ALA A 91 -5.14 12.79 -11.94
N SER A 92 -5.57 13.34 -13.08
CA SER A 92 -6.51 12.67 -13.98
C SER A 92 -5.92 11.40 -14.59
N ARG A 93 -4.65 11.45 -15.02
CA ARG A 93 -3.92 10.29 -15.53
C ARG A 93 -3.76 9.21 -14.45
N LEU A 94 -3.35 9.58 -13.24
CA LEU A 94 -3.20 8.64 -12.13
C LEU A 94 -4.53 7.99 -11.72
N ARG A 95 -5.64 8.73 -11.77
CA ARG A 95 -6.97 8.16 -11.54
C ARG A 95 -7.34 7.12 -12.60
N ALA A 96 -7.04 7.40 -13.87
CA ALA A 96 -7.29 6.46 -14.96
C ALA A 96 -6.46 5.18 -14.81
N GLU A 97 -5.16 5.33 -14.51
CA GLU A 97 -4.25 4.21 -14.25
C GLU A 97 -4.71 3.38 -13.06
N ARG A 98 -5.11 4.02 -11.95
CA ARG A 98 -5.63 3.31 -10.77
C ARG A 98 -6.92 2.54 -11.06
N ARG A 99 -7.78 3.05 -11.94
CA ARG A 99 -8.97 2.31 -12.39
C ARG A 99 -8.59 1.10 -13.23
N TRP A 100 -7.63 1.28 -14.14
CA TRP A 100 -7.12 0.19 -14.98
C TRP A 100 -6.50 -0.93 -14.14
N ILE A 101 -5.61 -0.59 -13.21
CA ILE A 101 -4.97 -1.56 -12.29
C ILE A 101 -6.03 -2.31 -11.48
N ARG A 102 -7.04 -1.61 -10.95
CA ARG A 102 -8.14 -2.28 -10.24
C ARG A 102 -8.89 -3.28 -11.13
N GLY A 103 -9.13 -2.93 -12.38
CA GLY A 103 -9.76 -3.83 -13.35
C GLY A 103 -8.92 -5.09 -13.60
N GLU A 104 -7.62 -4.93 -13.83
CA GLU A 104 -6.71 -6.07 -14.02
C GLU A 104 -6.59 -6.94 -12.76
N PHE A 105 -6.48 -6.33 -11.59
CA PHE A 105 -6.43 -7.05 -10.32
C PHE A 105 -7.70 -7.88 -10.10
N MET A 106 -8.89 -7.33 -10.38
CA MET A 106 -10.13 -8.09 -10.28
C MET A 106 -10.19 -9.28 -11.24
N LYS A 107 -9.61 -9.17 -12.45
CA LYS A 107 -9.51 -10.32 -13.37
C LYS A 107 -8.61 -11.42 -12.81
N VAL A 108 -7.49 -11.05 -12.20
CA VAL A 108 -6.57 -12.00 -11.55
C VAL A 108 -7.24 -12.70 -10.38
N VAL A 109 -7.92 -11.94 -9.50
CA VAL A 109 -8.67 -12.48 -8.36
C VAL A 109 -9.71 -13.49 -8.82
N LYS A 110 -10.55 -13.16 -9.82
CA LYS A 110 -11.54 -14.09 -10.36
C LYS A 110 -10.93 -15.40 -10.88
N ARG A 111 -9.76 -15.31 -11.54
CA ARG A 111 -9.05 -16.51 -12.01
C ARG A 111 -8.54 -17.35 -10.84
N ALA A 112 -8.00 -16.70 -9.80
CA ALA A 112 -7.53 -17.37 -8.61
C ALA A 112 -8.68 -18.05 -7.84
N GLU A 113 -9.83 -17.38 -7.70
CA GLU A 113 -11.05 -17.94 -7.12
C GLU A 113 -11.50 -19.20 -7.88
N ALA A 114 -11.59 -19.13 -9.21
CA ALA A 114 -11.97 -20.29 -10.03
C ALA A 114 -10.97 -21.47 -9.94
N VAL A 115 -9.69 -21.20 -9.73
CA VAL A 115 -8.70 -22.25 -9.47
C VAL A 115 -8.89 -22.83 -8.07
N SER A 116 -9.10 -21.99 -7.06
CA SER A 116 -9.37 -22.39 -5.67
C SER A 116 -10.62 -23.27 -5.56
N GLU A 117 -11.71 -22.91 -6.23
CA GLU A 117 -12.94 -23.71 -6.28
C GLU A 117 -12.71 -25.08 -6.90
N ARG A 118 -12.01 -25.15 -8.04
CA ARG A 118 -11.68 -26.43 -8.68
C ARG A 118 -10.80 -27.32 -7.79
N TRP A 119 -9.84 -26.73 -7.07
CA TRP A 119 -9.02 -27.46 -6.12
C TRP A 119 -9.85 -27.96 -4.94
N ARG A 120 -10.74 -27.13 -4.39
CA ARG A 120 -11.66 -27.52 -3.30
C ARG A 120 -12.55 -28.68 -3.71
N GLU A 121 -13.08 -28.66 -4.93
CA GLU A 121 -13.89 -29.76 -5.46
C GLU A 121 -13.07 -31.06 -5.59
N LYS A 122 -11.85 -30.99 -6.14
CA LYS A 122 -10.96 -32.15 -6.24
C LYS A 122 -10.60 -32.73 -4.86
N VAL A 123 -10.24 -31.87 -3.90
CA VAL A 123 -9.94 -32.29 -2.53
C VAL A 123 -11.16 -32.92 -1.88
N GLY A 124 -12.35 -32.36 -2.09
CA GLY A 124 -13.61 -32.93 -1.61
C GLY A 124 -13.88 -34.34 -2.16
N LYS A 125 -13.67 -34.55 -3.47
CA LYS A 125 -13.80 -35.88 -4.09
C LYS A 125 -12.80 -36.89 -3.51
N LEU A 126 -11.52 -36.52 -3.47
CA LEU A 126 -10.47 -37.39 -2.91
C LEU A 126 -10.71 -37.74 -1.44
N SER A 127 -11.20 -36.79 -0.65
CA SER A 127 -11.58 -37.04 0.75
C SER A 127 -12.74 -38.03 0.84
N GLY A 128 -13.75 -37.90 -0.03
CA GLY A 128 -14.86 -38.83 -0.10
C GLY A 128 -14.43 -40.24 -0.49
N ASP A 129 -13.55 -40.37 -1.48
CA ASP A 129 -12.98 -41.65 -1.93
C ASP A 129 -12.15 -42.31 -0.83
N LEU A 130 -11.34 -41.51 -0.10
CA LEU A 130 -10.57 -41.98 1.04
C LEU A 130 -11.47 -42.51 2.17
N ASP A 131 -12.56 -41.80 2.48
CA ASP A 131 -13.53 -42.26 3.47
C ASP A 131 -14.26 -43.53 3.03
N GLY A 132 -14.57 -43.65 1.73
CA GLY A 132 -15.16 -44.86 1.15
C GLY A 132 -14.24 -46.07 1.30
N THR A 133 -13.02 -45.96 0.80
CA THR A 133 -12.00 -47.02 0.91
C THR A 133 -11.70 -47.40 2.36
N ARG A 134 -11.67 -46.41 3.28
CA ARG A 134 -11.52 -46.67 4.71
C ARG A 134 -12.68 -47.50 5.29
N ARG A 135 -13.92 -47.24 4.88
CA ARG A 135 -15.08 -48.05 5.31
C ARG A 135 -15.00 -49.46 4.74
N ASP A 136 -14.68 -49.60 3.46
CA ASP A 136 -14.56 -50.92 2.81
C ASP A 136 -13.48 -51.77 3.47
N LEU A 137 -12.31 -51.18 3.77
CA LEU A 137 -11.25 -51.85 4.53
C LEU A 137 -11.71 -52.28 5.92
N SER A 138 -12.53 -51.46 6.60
CA SER A 138 -13.07 -51.81 7.91
C SER A 138 -14.07 -52.97 7.86
N LEU A 139 -14.86 -53.07 6.78
CA LEU A 139 -15.78 -54.19 6.54
C LEU A 139 -15.01 -55.46 6.19
N ALA A 140 -14.07 -55.39 5.25
CA ALA A 140 -13.23 -56.52 4.87
C ALA A 140 -12.46 -57.08 6.08
N ARG A 141 -11.97 -56.20 6.97
CA ARG A 141 -11.32 -56.61 8.22
C ARG A 141 -12.27 -57.39 9.15
N ARG A 142 -13.52 -56.92 9.31
CA ARG A 142 -14.53 -57.61 10.12
C ARG A 142 -14.89 -58.98 9.53
N GLU A 143 -15.07 -59.05 8.21
CA GLU A 143 -15.34 -60.31 7.51
C GLU A 143 -14.21 -61.30 7.70
N TYR A 144 -12.96 -60.83 7.57
CA TYR A 144 -11.77 -61.64 7.82
C TYR A 144 -11.72 -62.16 9.27
N GLU A 145 -12.00 -61.30 10.26
CA GLU A 145 -12.04 -61.68 11.68
C GLU A 145 -13.12 -62.76 11.94
N LEU A 146 -14.32 -62.61 11.38
CA LEU A 146 -15.39 -63.61 11.49
C LEU A 146 -15.03 -64.95 10.84
N LEU A 147 -14.43 -64.93 9.63
CA LEU A 147 -13.99 -66.16 8.95
C LEU A 147 -12.88 -66.85 9.75
N LYS A 148 -11.97 -66.07 10.32
CA LYS A 148 -10.91 -66.59 11.19
C LYS A 148 -11.47 -67.23 12.47
N GLU A 149 -12.49 -66.64 13.07
CA GLU A 149 -13.19 -67.23 14.23
C GLU A 149 -13.93 -68.51 13.86
N LYS A 150 -14.65 -68.54 12.73
CA LYS A 150 -15.31 -69.76 12.22
C LYS A 150 -14.31 -70.89 11.98
N ALA A 151 -13.20 -70.60 11.30
CA ALA A 151 -12.15 -71.59 11.04
C ALA A 151 -11.53 -72.13 12.35
N LYS A 152 -11.35 -71.27 13.37
CA LYS A 152 -10.90 -71.72 14.70
C LYS A 152 -11.92 -72.63 15.39
N ALA A 153 -13.20 -72.27 15.35
CA ALA A 153 -14.26 -73.07 15.94
C ALA A 153 -14.42 -74.44 15.26
N GLU A 154 -14.29 -74.51 13.93
CA GLU A 154 -14.30 -75.77 13.18
C GLU A 154 -13.12 -76.68 13.57
N VAL A 155 -11.92 -76.12 13.76
CA VAL A 155 -10.74 -76.87 14.23
C VAL A 155 -10.89 -77.35 15.68
N GLU A 156 -11.61 -76.63 16.53
CA GLU A 156 -11.89 -77.05 17.92
C GLU A 156 -12.99 -78.12 18.01
N VAL A 157 -14.01 -78.09 17.14
CA VAL A 157 -15.05 -79.14 17.05
C VAL A 157 -14.45 -80.46 16.57
N ASP A 158 -13.54 -80.43 15.58
CA ASP A 158 -12.86 -81.63 15.08
C ASP A 158 -11.84 -82.20 16.10
N ARG A 159 -11.40 -81.37 17.07
CA ARG A 159 -10.57 -81.80 18.20
C ARG A 159 -11.37 -82.25 19.42
N GLY A 160 -12.69 -82.00 19.44
CA GLY A 160 -13.64 -82.31 20.51
C GLY A 160 -14.31 -83.69 20.42
N GLU A 161 -14.38 -84.30 19.23
CA GLU A 161 -14.94 -85.66 19.04
C GLU A 161 -13.88 -86.78 19.13
N GLY A 162 -12.63 -86.45 19.46
CA GLY A 162 -11.52 -87.41 19.48
C GLY A 162 -10.66 -87.35 20.73
N LYS A 163 -11.21 -87.47 21.94
CA LYS A 163 -10.42 -87.88 23.13
C LYS A 163 -11.24 -88.29 24.37
N LYS A 164 -11.51 -89.60 24.48
CA LYS A 164 -11.50 -90.46 25.70
C LYS A 164 -11.47 -91.92 25.17
N ASN A 165 -10.46 -92.77 25.35
CA ASN A 165 -9.33 -92.85 26.26
C ASN A 165 -8.15 -93.50 25.53
N GLY A 166 -6.95 -93.05 25.85
CA GLY A 166 -5.69 -93.66 25.46
C GLY A 166 -4.63 -93.11 26.38
N ASP A 167 -4.43 -93.82 27.49
CA ASP A 167 -3.38 -93.60 28.48
C ASP A 167 -1.97 -93.75 27.87
N GLU A 168 -1.01 -93.26 28.66
CA GLU A 168 0.43 -93.55 28.67
C GLU A 168 1.39 -92.58 27.93
N ALA A 169 1.98 -91.73 28.79
CA ALA A 169 3.41 -91.49 28.97
C ALA A 169 4.25 -90.94 27.80
N CYS A 170 4.91 -89.81 28.01
CA CYS A 170 6.33 -89.76 28.42
C CYS A 170 6.88 -88.32 28.29
N GLU A 171 7.24 -87.75 29.44
CA GLU A 171 8.44 -86.96 29.74
C GLU A 171 9.32 -86.45 28.57
N SER A 172 9.51 -85.13 28.48
CA SER A 172 10.84 -84.49 28.58
C SER A 172 10.77 -82.95 28.47
N GLN A 173 11.71 -82.33 29.17
CA GLN A 173 11.88 -80.90 29.47
C GLN A 173 12.57 -80.11 28.33
N ALA A 174 12.34 -78.78 28.32
CA ALA A 174 13.28 -77.67 28.05
C ALA A 174 12.41 -76.40 27.86
N GLU A 175 12.24 -75.49 28.81
CA GLU A 175 13.22 -74.49 29.31
C GLU A 175 14.12 -73.93 28.20
N VAL A 176 13.81 -72.72 27.70
CA VAL A 176 14.70 -71.53 27.69
C VAL A 176 13.86 -70.29 27.31
N ALA A 177 14.11 -69.22 28.05
CA ALA A 177 13.52 -67.88 27.99
C ALA A 177 14.28 -66.93 27.03
N ALA A 178 13.84 -65.66 27.03
CA ALA A 178 14.41 -64.43 26.41
C ALA A 178 13.86 -64.11 25.01
N GLU A 179 13.02 -63.07 24.84
CA GLU A 179 13.26 -61.61 24.91
C GLU A 179 13.82 -61.03 23.59
N ASP A 180 13.56 -59.73 23.40
CA ASP A 180 13.94 -58.78 22.33
C ASP A 180 12.79 -58.46 21.34
N GLU A 181 12.05 -57.34 21.52
CA GLU A 181 12.42 -55.94 21.19
C GLU A 181 12.79 -55.74 19.70
N GLU A 182 11.87 -55.20 18.90
CA GLU A 182 11.88 -53.82 18.35
C GLU A 182 10.63 -53.55 17.48
#